data_AF-A0A8C3LV22-F1
#
_entry.id   AF-A0A8C3LV22-F1
#
_cell.length_a   1.000
_cell.length_b   1.000
_cell.length_c   1.000
_cell.angle_alpha   90.00
_cell.angle_beta   90.00
_cell.angle_gamma   90.00
#
_symmetry.space_group_name_H-M   'P 1'
#
loop_
_entity.id
_entity.type
_entity.pdbx_description
1 polymer ?
#
loop_
_entity_poly.entity_id
_entity_poly.type
_entity_poly.pdbx_seq_one_letter_code
_entity_poly.pdbx_strand_id
1 'polypeptide(L)'
;MMFRDQVGIVAGWFKGWNECEQTVALLSLLKRVTRTQARFLQLCLEHSLADCADIHLLEAEANSAAAISQWPQEPAEAAVALLLAHLPLLQPGNAAAKAEYMKRLQKVLAYAIESNRCVEESRQLLSYALIHPATTLDDRSALALWLGHLEERLAGTPQPPRPPPRPDAAPPPPRRAPHDWPEHGPPEIGPPWPEAAPRENGHPPFHPSSSGNGLGGTGE
;
A
#
# COMPACT_ATOMS: atom_id res chain seq x y z
N MET A 1 -1.40 -1.56 27.39
CA MET A 1 -1.82 -1.00 26.09
C MET A 1 -3.16 -1.62 25.73
N MET A 2 -4.18 -0.82 25.43
CA MET A 2 -5.49 -1.37 25.07
C MET A 2 -5.48 -1.87 23.61
N PHE A 3 -6.36 -2.83 23.29
CA PHE A 3 -6.52 -3.33 21.91
C PHE A 3 -6.75 -2.20 20.91
N ARG A 4 -7.53 -1.18 21.30
CA ARG A 4 -7.75 0.04 20.52
C ARG A 4 -6.45 0.75 20.15
N ASP A 5 -5.50 0.85 21.07
CA ASP A 5 -4.22 1.52 20.82
C ASP A 5 -3.37 0.71 19.83
N GLN A 6 -3.39 -0.62 19.95
CA GLN A 6 -2.68 -1.52 19.02
C GLN A 6 -3.24 -1.40 17.60
N VAL A 7 -4.58 -1.40 17.46
CA VAL A 7 -5.25 -1.17 16.18
C VAL A 7 -4.90 0.21 15.62
N GLY A 8 -4.86 1.23 16.48
CA GLY A 8 -4.46 2.60 16.10
C GLY A 8 -3.05 2.67 15.51
N ILE A 9 -2.07 1.96 16.09
CA ILE A 9 -0.71 1.89 15.55
C ILE A 9 -0.68 1.23 14.18
N VAL A 10 -1.33 0.07 14.05
CA VAL A 10 -1.34 -0.68 12.77
C VAL A 10 -2.04 0.13 11.67
N ALA A 11 -3.15 0.78 11.99
CA ALA A 11 -3.84 1.68 11.06
C ALA A 11 -2.97 2.88 10.65
N GLY A 12 -2.16 3.41 11.59
CA GLY A 12 -1.19 4.47 11.32
C GLY A 12 -0.13 4.04 10.30
N TRP A 13 0.46 2.86 10.46
CA TRP A 13 1.41 2.31 9.47
C TRP A 13 0.74 2.05 8.13
N PHE A 14 -0.43 1.42 8.15
CA PHE A 14 -1.19 1.07 6.95
C PHE A 14 -1.51 2.30 6.08
N LYS A 15 -1.88 3.43 6.70
CA LYS A 15 -2.13 4.70 6.01
C LYS A 15 -0.90 5.27 5.31
N GLY A 16 0.30 4.96 5.79
CA GLY A 16 1.56 5.43 5.20
C GLY A 16 2.04 4.62 4.00
N TRP A 17 1.45 3.45 3.76
CA TRP A 17 1.79 2.56 2.65
C TRP A 17 1.01 2.92 1.39
N ASN A 18 1.60 2.65 0.23
CA ASN A 18 0.89 2.77 -1.05
C ASN A 18 -0.14 1.63 -1.23
N GLU A 19 -1.03 1.74 -2.21
CA GLU A 19 -2.13 0.78 -2.42
C GLU A 19 -1.64 -0.67 -2.65
N CYS A 20 -0.50 -0.83 -3.33
CA CYS A 20 0.10 -2.14 -3.55
C CYS A 20 0.60 -2.76 -2.24
N GLU A 21 1.34 -1.99 -1.44
CA GLU A 21 1.84 -2.42 -0.13
C GLU A 21 0.68 -2.74 0.83
N GLN A 22 -0.35 -1.91 0.84
CA GLN A 22 -1.59 -2.14 1.59
C GLN A 22 -2.23 -3.47 1.20
N THR A 23 -2.38 -3.73 -0.11
CA THR A 23 -2.98 -4.98 -0.60
C THR A 23 -2.15 -6.21 -0.23
N VAL A 24 -0.82 -6.14 -0.39
CA VAL A 24 0.10 -7.23 0.00
C VAL A 24 0.01 -7.50 1.51
N ALA A 25 -0.04 -6.45 2.33
CA ALA A 25 -0.18 -6.58 3.78
C ALA A 25 -1.53 -7.22 4.16
N LEU A 26 -2.64 -6.75 3.58
CA LEU A 26 -3.97 -7.33 3.80
C LEU A 26 -4.01 -8.81 3.41
N LEU A 27 -3.51 -9.17 2.22
CA LEU A 27 -3.45 -10.56 1.78
C LEU A 27 -2.59 -11.44 2.72
N SER A 28 -1.49 -10.89 3.24
CA SER A 28 -0.64 -11.59 4.21
C SER A 28 -1.35 -11.85 5.54
N LEU A 29 -2.19 -10.91 5.98
CA LEU A 29 -3.03 -11.06 7.18
C LEU A 29 -4.20 -12.02 6.94
N LEU A 30 -4.87 -11.92 5.80
CA LEU A 30 -5.99 -12.80 5.41
C LEU A 30 -5.58 -14.28 5.36
N LYS A 31 -4.32 -14.59 5.04
CA LYS A 31 -3.79 -15.98 5.11
C LYS A 31 -3.81 -16.58 6.53
N ARG A 32 -3.97 -15.75 7.57
CA ARG A 32 -3.95 -16.16 8.97
C ARG A 32 -5.34 -16.20 9.62
N VAL A 33 -6.38 -15.73 8.93
CA VAL A 33 -7.74 -15.72 9.50
C VAL A 33 -8.42 -17.08 9.31
N THR A 34 -9.38 -17.38 10.17
CA THR A 34 -10.22 -18.59 10.05
C THR A 34 -11.16 -18.50 8.85
N ARG A 35 -11.70 -19.64 8.39
CA ARG A 35 -12.68 -19.67 7.29
C ARG A 35 -13.93 -18.82 7.58
N THR A 36 -14.41 -18.82 8.81
CA THR A 36 -15.55 -17.99 9.24
C THR A 36 -15.21 -16.50 9.14
N GLN A 37 -14.02 -16.09 9.61
CA GLN A 37 -13.56 -14.71 9.48
C GLN A 37 -13.39 -14.30 8.01
N ALA A 38 -12.80 -15.16 7.18
CA ALA A 38 -12.66 -14.90 5.74
C ALA A 38 -14.02 -14.72 5.06
N ARG A 39 -15.00 -15.59 5.37
CA ARG A 39 -16.35 -15.48 4.83
C ARG A 39 -17.06 -14.21 5.30
N PHE A 40 -16.90 -13.85 6.57
CA PHE A 40 -17.44 -12.61 7.11
C PHE A 40 -16.85 -11.39 6.40
N LEU A 41 -15.52 -11.32 6.25
CA LEU A 41 -14.85 -10.23 5.55
C LEU A 41 -15.27 -10.13 4.09
N GLN A 42 -15.41 -11.27 3.41
CA GLN A 42 -15.94 -11.33 2.05
C GLN A 42 -17.33 -10.70 1.96
N LEU A 43 -18.27 -11.08 2.83
CA LEU A 43 -19.63 -10.50 2.85
C LEU A 43 -19.61 -8.99 3.09
N CYS A 44 -18.74 -8.50 3.98
CA CYS A 44 -18.59 -7.07 4.22
C CYS A 44 -18.07 -6.33 2.98
N LEU A 45 -17.08 -6.89 2.29
CA LEU A 45 -16.51 -6.31 1.07
C LEU A 45 -17.53 -6.31 -0.08
N GLU A 46 -18.19 -7.44 -0.32
CA GLU A 46 -19.27 -7.58 -1.32
C GLU A 46 -20.37 -6.55 -1.08
N HIS A 47 -20.81 -6.38 0.17
CA HIS A 47 -21.82 -5.37 0.51
C HIS A 47 -21.32 -3.94 0.25
N SER A 48 -20.06 -3.64 0.58
CA SER A 48 -19.50 -2.29 0.37
C SER A 48 -19.31 -1.93 -1.11
N LEU A 49 -19.17 -2.92 -1.98
CA LEU A 49 -18.94 -2.74 -3.42
C LEU A 49 -20.22 -2.82 -4.25
N ALA A 50 -21.33 -3.30 -3.69
CA ALA A 50 -22.55 -3.63 -4.43
C ALA A 50 -23.11 -2.50 -5.31
N ASP A 51 -23.02 -1.25 -4.85
CA ASP A 51 -23.56 -0.08 -5.56
C ASP A 51 -22.47 0.76 -6.27
N CYS A 52 -21.25 0.22 -6.40
CA CYS A 52 -20.16 0.92 -7.07
C CYS A 52 -20.18 0.60 -8.58
N ALA A 53 -20.94 1.36 -9.35
CA ALA A 53 -21.03 1.14 -10.80
C ALA A 53 -19.66 1.24 -11.51
N ASP A 54 -18.79 2.14 -11.04
CA ASP A 54 -17.47 2.37 -11.61
C ASP A 54 -16.55 1.16 -11.45
N ILE A 55 -16.54 0.49 -10.29
CA ILE A 55 -15.70 -0.70 -10.09
C ILE A 55 -16.19 -1.87 -10.94
N HIS A 56 -17.51 -2.01 -11.13
CA HIS A 56 -18.07 -3.05 -11.99
C HIS A 56 -17.75 -2.82 -13.47
N LEU A 57 -17.79 -1.57 -13.93
CA LEU A 57 -17.36 -1.24 -15.29
C LEU A 57 -15.87 -1.54 -15.47
N LEU A 58 -15.03 -1.11 -14.52
CA LEU A 58 -13.59 -1.33 -14.55
C LEU A 58 -13.24 -2.82 -14.53
N GLU A 59 -13.95 -3.63 -13.73
CA GLU A 59 -13.79 -5.09 -13.70
C GLU A 59 -14.20 -5.73 -15.05
N ALA A 60 -15.29 -5.27 -15.66
CA ALA A 60 -15.71 -5.77 -16.98
C ALA A 60 -14.65 -5.47 -18.06
N GLU A 61 -14.08 -4.27 -18.06
CA GLU A 61 -12.97 -3.90 -18.95
C GLU A 61 -11.71 -4.72 -18.68
N ALA A 62 -11.36 -4.91 -17.40
CA ALA A 62 -10.23 -5.74 -16.96
C ALA A 62 -10.36 -7.21 -17.35
N ASN A 63 -11.57 -7.68 -17.67
CA ASN A 63 -11.82 -9.06 -18.07
C ASN A 63 -12.15 -9.24 -19.56
N SER A 64 -12.07 -8.15 -20.34
CA SER A 64 -12.26 -8.17 -21.79
C SER A 64 -10.93 -8.20 -22.53
N ALA A 65 -10.54 -9.37 -23.06
CA ALA A 65 -9.34 -9.49 -23.88
C ALA A 65 -9.33 -8.52 -25.07
N ALA A 66 -10.50 -8.26 -25.66
CA ALA A 66 -10.66 -7.29 -26.74
C ALA A 66 -10.35 -5.86 -26.28
N ALA A 67 -10.86 -5.44 -25.12
CA ALA A 67 -10.57 -4.11 -24.56
C ALA A 67 -9.09 -3.98 -24.19
N ILE A 68 -8.55 -4.96 -23.48
CA ILE A 68 -7.13 -4.99 -23.09
C ILE A 68 -6.26 -4.88 -24.33
N SER A 69 -6.53 -5.64 -25.41
CA SER A 69 -5.71 -5.61 -26.63
C SER A 69 -5.65 -4.22 -27.29
N GLN A 70 -6.66 -3.38 -27.09
CA GLN A 70 -6.79 -2.05 -27.70
C GLN A 70 -6.19 -0.93 -26.86
N TRP A 71 -5.80 -1.19 -25.60
CA TRP A 71 -5.22 -0.14 -24.76
C TRP A 71 -3.99 0.51 -25.41
N PRO A 72 -3.81 1.82 -25.21
CA PRO A 72 -2.65 2.56 -25.65
C PRO A 72 -1.35 1.85 -25.27
N GLN A 73 -0.38 1.90 -26.18
CA GLN A 73 0.97 1.38 -25.94
C GLN A 73 1.93 2.48 -25.49
N GLU A 74 1.65 3.72 -25.90
CA GLU A 74 2.50 4.89 -25.66
C GLU A 74 1.63 6.05 -25.14
N PRO A 75 2.15 6.86 -24.20
CA PRO A 75 3.44 6.69 -23.54
C PRO A 75 3.43 5.46 -22.59
N ALA A 76 4.60 4.86 -22.37
CA ALA A 76 4.74 3.67 -21.53
C ALA A 76 4.14 3.84 -20.12
N GLU A 77 4.23 5.04 -19.55
CA GLU A 77 3.59 5.41 -18.27
C GLU A 77 2.08 5.15 -18.28
N ALA A 78 1.39 5.46 -19.38
CA ALA A 78 -0.04 5.23 -19.50
C ALA A 78 -0.37 3.73 -19.54
N ALA A 79 0.47 2.93 -20.20
CA ALA A 79 0.33 1.48 -20.20
C ALA A 79 0.54 0.89 -18.81
N VAL A 80 1.53 1.37 -18.05
CA VAL A 80 1.79 0.97 -16.66
C VAL A 80 0.58 1.30 -15.78
N ALA A 81 0.05 2.52 -15.87
CA ALA A 81 -1.10 2.97 -15.09
C ALA A 81 -2.36 2.11 -15.37
N LEU A 82 -2.62 1.80 -16.64
CA LEU A 82 -3.73 0.91 -17.02
C LEU A 82 -3.55 -0.49 -16.43
N LEU A 83 -2.34 -1.05 -16.51
CA LEU A 83 -2.05 -2.36 -15.91
C LEU A 83 -2.24 -2.34 -14.40
N LEU A 84 -1.79 -1.30 -13.69
CA LEU A 84 -1.93 -1.18 -12.23
C LEU A 84 -3.40 -1.10 -11.81
N ALA A 85 -4.20 -0.34 -12.56
CA ALA A 85 -5.63 -0.17 -12.26
C ALA A 85 -6.45 -1.45 -12.53
N HIS A 86 -6.10 -2.23 -13.56
CA HIS A 86 -6.96 -3.32 -14.02
C HIS A 86 -6.47 -4.72 -13.65
N LEU A 87 -5.16 -4.96 -13.54
CA LEU A 87 -4.62 -6.29 -13.23
C LEU A 87 -5.18 -6.89 -11.93
N PRO A 88 -5.39 -6.12 -10.83
CA PRO A 88 -5.99 -6.65 -9.61
C PRO A 88 -7.43 -7.15 -9.77
N LEU A 89 -8.12 -6.74 -10.84
CA LEU A 89 -9.52 -7.10 -11.14
C LEU A 89 -9.64 -8.26 -12.12
N LEU A 90 -8.52 -8.82 -12.61
CA LEU A 90 -8.54 -9.98 -13.49
C LEU A 90 -9.19 -11.18 -12.77
N GLN A 91 -10.17 -11.81 -13.38
CA GLN A 91 -10.83 -12.96 -12.80
C GLN A 91 -10.01 -14.24 -12.99
N PRO A 92 -9.82 -15.07 -11.94
CA PRO A 92 -9.25 -16.40 -12.07
C PRO A 92 -10.02 -17.24 -13.09
N GLY A 93 -9.29 -17.94 -13.97
CA GLY A 93 -9.88 -18.77 -15.02
C GLY A 93 -10.11 -18.05 -16.35
N ASN A 94 -10.04 -16.71 -16.40
CA ASN A 94 -10.12 -15.96 -17.66
C ASN A 94 -8.78 -16.01 -18.43
N ALA A 95 -8.54 -17.13 -19.12
CA ALA A 95 -7.29 -17.37 -19.84
C ALA A 95 -7.03 -16.36 -20.98
N ALA A 96 -8.10 -15.89 -21.65
CA ALA A 96 -7.98 -14.96 -22.76
C ALA A 96 -7.49 -13.57 -22.29
N ALA A 97 -8.12 -13.01 -21.26
CA ALA A 97 -7.67 -11.73 -20.69
C ALA A 97 -6.26 -11.86 -20.09
N LYS A 98 -5.98 -12.95 -19.36
CA LYS A 98 -4.66 -13.21 -18.78
C LYS A 98 -3.55 -13.20 -19.85
N ALA A 99 -3.78 -13.81 -21.00
CA ALA A 99 -2.80 -13.83 -22.09
C ALA A 99 -2.43 -12.42 -22.57
N GLU A 100 -3.42 -11.54 -22.73
CA GLU A 100 -3.19 -10.14 -23.10
C GLU A 100 -2.46 -9.36 -21.99
N TYR A 101 -2.77 -9.60 -20.72
CA TYR A 101 -2.00 -9.03 -19.60
C TYR A 101 -0.54 -9.46 -19.62
N MET A 102 -0.25 -10.75 -19.79
CA MET A 102 1.13 -11.25 -19.76
C MET A 102 1.96 -10.64 -20.90
N LYS A 103 1.39 -10.53 -22.10
CA LYS A 103 2.05 -9.87 -23.24
C LYS A 103 2.37 -8.40 -22.94
N ARG A 104 1.42 -7.67 -22.37
CA ARG A 104 1.60 -6.23 -22.05
C ARG A 104 2.58 -6.01 -20.90
N LEU A 105 2.47 -6.84 -19.86
CA LEU A 105 3.35 -6.81 -18.70
C LEU A 105 4.81 -7.02 -19.12
N GLN A 106 5.10 -8.04 -19.93
CA GLN A 106 6.45 -8.29 -20.45
C GLN A 106 7.01 -7.09 -21.22
N LYS A 107 6.19 -6.44 -22.06
CA LYS A 107 6.61 -5.27 -22.84
C LYS A 107 6.93 -4.07 -21.93
N VAL A 108 6.08 -3.80 -20.95
CA VAL A 108 6.28 -2.71 -19.98
C VAL A 108 7.52 -2.95 -19.12
N LEU A 109 7.75 -4.18 -18.67
CA LEU A 109 8.92 -4.55 -17.87
C LEU A 109 10.22 -4.42 -18.68
N ALA A 110 10.22 -4.86 -19.94
CA ALA A 110 11.35 -4.66 -20.84
C ALA A 110 11.69 -3.17 -21.01
N TYR A 111 10.66 -2.34 -21.27
CA TYR A 111 10.83 -0.90 -21.37
C TYR A 111 11.39 -0.29 -20.09
N ALA A 112 10.88 -0.68 -18.91
CA ALA A 112 11.34 -0.16 -17.63
C ALA A 112 12.81 -0.49 -17.37
N ILE A 113 13.25 -1.70 -17.72
CA ILE A 113 14.65 -2.14 -17.56
C ILE A 113 15.59 -1.41 -18.53
N GLU A 114 15.17 -1.23 -19.79
CA GLU A 114 15.98 -0.58 -20.83
C GLU A 114 16.08 0.94 -20.63
N SER A 115 14.95 1.59 -20.32
CA SER A 115 14.86 3.05 -20.20
C SER A 115 15.10 3.57 -18.78
N ASN A 116 15.09 2.68 -17.77
CA ASN A 116 15.18 3.02 -16.35
C ASN A 116 14.08 4.00 -15.89
N ARG A 117 12.89 3.87 -16.48
CA ARG A 117 11.68 4.64 -16.16
C ARG A 117 10.61 3.72 -15.57
N CYS A 118 9.69 4.28 -14.78
CA CYS A 118 8.59 3.54 -14.16
C CYS A 118 9.03 2.30 -13.35
N VAL A 119 10.21 2.36 -12.72
CA VAL A 119 10.82 1.21 -12.04
C VAL A 119 9.98 0.78 -10.82
N GLU A 120 9.50 1.75 -10.03
CA GLU A 120 8.70 1.45 -8.84
C GLU A 120 7.31 0.94 -9.21
N GLU A 121 6.66 1.54 -10.20
CA GLU A 121 5.37 1.11 -10.70
C GLU A 121 5.45 -0.28 -11.34
N SER A 122 6.55 -0.58 -12.03
CA SER A 122 6.85 -1.92 -12.55
C SER A 122 7.04 -2.95 -11.43
N ARG A 123 7.67 -2.56 -10.32
CA ARG A 123 7.79 -3.39 -9.12
C ARG A 123 6.43 -3.63 -8.45
N GLN A 124 5.57 -2.62 -8.39
CA GLN A 124 4.18 -2.77 -7.92
C GLN A 124 3.38 -3.71 -8.81
N LEU A 125 3.50 -3.59 -10.14
CA LEU A 125 2.87 -4.49 -11.10
C LEU A 125 3.28 -5.95 -10.88
N LEU A 126 4.57 -6.19 -10.71
CA LEU A 126 5.09 -7.53 -10.41
C LEU A 126 4.57 -8.05 -9.05
N SER A 127 4.50 -7.18 -8.05
CA SER A 127 3.98 -7.53 -6.72
C SER A 127 2.52 -7.99 -6.82
N TYR A 128 1.67 -7.27 -7.56
CA TYR A 128 0.31 -7.72 -7.84
C TYR A 128 0.29 -9.03 -8.64
N ALA A 129 1.03 -9.11 -9.75
CA ALA A 129 1.02 -10.27 -10.63
C ALA A 129 1.42 -11.57 -9.89
N LEU A 130 2.40 -11.50 -8.98
CA LEU A 130 2.90 -12.66 -8.25
C LEU A 130 1.91 -13.18 -7.19
N ILE A 131 1.17 -12.30 -6.52
CA ILE A 131 0.19 -12.67 -5.49
C ILE A 131 -1.20 -12.96 -6.08
N HIS A 132 -1.43 -12.61 -7.34
CA HIS A 132 -2.73 -12.72 -7.97
C HIS A 132 -3.15 -14.19 -8.21
N PRO A 133 -4.41 -14.56 -7.92
CA PRO A 133 -4.90 -15.94 -8.06
C PRO A 133 -4.98 -16.43 -9.51
N ALA A 134 -5.20 -15.54 -10.48
CA ALA A 134 -5.25 -15.92 -11.90
C ALA A 134 -3.86 -16.26 -12.51
N THR A 135 -2.77 -15.91 -11.81
CA THR A 135 -1.40 -16.17 -12.29
C THR A 135 -1.02 -17.62 -12.05
N THR A 136 -0.63 -18.33 -13.11
CA THR A 136 -0.25 -19.75 -13.01
C THR A 136 1.16 -19.91 -12.42
N LEU A 137 1.55 -21.14 -12.08
CA LEU A 137 2.88 -21.40 -11.55
C LEU A 137 3.98 -21.02 -12.56
N ASP A 138 3.80 -21.39 -13.84
CA ASP A 138 4.74 -21.07 -14.91
C ASP A 138 4.87 -19.55 -15.10
N ASP A 139 3.75 -18.83 -15.10
CA ASP A 139 3.73 -17.37 -15.16
C ASP A 139 4.50 -16.77 -13.96
N ARG A 140 4.28 -17.28 -12.73
CA ARG A 140 4.97 -16.79 -11.53
C ARG A 140 6.49 -16.99 -11.63
N SER A 141 6.95 -18.13 -12.13
CA SER A 141 8.39 -18.38 -12.33
C SER A 141 9.02 -17.37 -13.30
N ALA A 142 8.35 -17.08 -14.42
CA ALA A 142 8.82 -16.08 -15.37
C ALA A 142 8.82 -14.66 -14.77
N LEU A 143 7.77 -14.29 -14.04
CA LEU A 143 7.66 -12.97 -13.40
C LEU A 143 8.67 -12.76 -12.27
N ALA A 144 9.04 -13.81 -11.54
CA ALA A 144 10.07 -13.73 -10.52
C ALA A 144 11.45 -13.41 -11.13
N LEU A 145 11.76 -13.91 -12.33
CA LEU A 145 12.98 -13.54 -13.05
C LEU A 145 12.98 -12.06 -13.43
N TRP A 146 11.86 -11.55 -13.93
CA TRP A 146 11.70 -10.12 -14.22
C TRP A 146 11.89 -9.25 -12.98
N LEU A 147 11.38 -9.68 -11.83
CA LEU A 147 11.58 -8.97 -10.56
C LEU A 147 13.06 -8.91 -10.19
N GLY A 148 13.77 -10.04 -10.29
CA GLY A 148 15.21 -10.09 -10.05
C GLY A 148 16.00 -9.11 -10.94
N HIS A 149 15.68 -9.08 -12.25
CA HIS A 149 16.32 -8.13 -13.17
C HIS A 149 16.01 -6.67 -12.83
N LEU A 150 14.78 -6.35 -12.42
CA LEU A 150 14.43 -5.01 -11.97
C LEU A 150 15.19 -4.60 -10.70
N GLU A 151 15.33 -5.51 -9.74
CA GLU A 151 16.06 -5.27 -8.49
C GLU A 151 17.57 -5.11 -8.72
N GLU A 152 18.17 -5.90 -9.62
CA GLU A 152 19.57 -5.75 -10.05
C GLU A 152 19.83 -4.38 -10.67
N ARG A 153 18.90 -3.88 -11.49
CA ARG A 153 19.03 -2.54 -12.10
C ARG A 153 18.94 -1.44 -11.05
N LEU A 154 18.05 -1.57 -10.06
CA LEU A 154 17.91 -0.62 -8.96
C LEU A 154 19.20 -0.58 -8.09
N ALA A 155 19.76 -1.76 -7.78
CA ALA A 155 21.01 -1.89 -7.03
C ALA A 155 22.24 -1.40 -7.82
N GLY A 156 22.21 -1.51 -9.15
CA GLY A 156 23.28 -1.12 -10.07
C GLY A 156 23.39 0.37 -10.37
N THR A 157 22.59 1.23 -9.74
CA THR A 157 22.76 2.69 -9.85
C THR A 157 24.12 3.06 -9.23
N PRO A 158 25.10 3.61 -9.98
CA PRO A 158 26.42 3.88 -9.43
C PRO A 158 26.29 4.83 -8.24
N GLN A 159 26.65 4.33 -7.04
CA GLN A 159 27.03 5.22 -5.96
C GLN A 159 28.12 6.15 -6.53
N PRO A 160 28.02 7.49 -6.36
CA PRO A 160 29.08 8.38 -6.82
C PRO A 160 30.42 7.84 -6.29
N PRO A 161 31.47 7.79 -7.13
CA PRO A 161 32.75 7.26 -6.70
C PRO A 161 33.15 7.96 -5.41
N ARG A 162 33.38 7.18 -4.35
CA ARG A 162 33.90 7.76 -3.10
C ARG A 162 35.15 8.53 -3.48
N PRO A 163 35.26 9.82 -3.12
CA PRO A 163 36.45 10.59 -3.44
C PRO A 163 37.67 9.83 -2.91
N PRO A 164 38.79 9.80 -3.65
CA PRO A 164 40.00 9.15 -3.18
C PRO A 164 40.33 9.70 -1.78
N PRO A 165 40.78 8.85 -0.85
CA PRO A 165 41.17 9.31 0.47
C PRO A 165 42.20 10.43 0.29
N ARG A 166 41.87 11.62 0.80
CA ARG A 166 42.82 12.75 0.78
C ARG A 166 44.06 12.30 1.55
N PRO A 167 45.28 12.54 1.04
CA PRO A 167 46.52 12.18 1.73
C PRO A 167 46.63 12.74 3.16
N ASP A 168 45.89 13.82 3.46
CA ASP A 168 45.89 14.53 4.75
C ASP A 168 44.63 14.30 5.60
N ALA A 169 43.78 13.32 5.26
CA ALA A 169 42.64 12.99 6.10
C ALA A 169 43.12 12.19 7.32
N ALA A 170 43.08 12.84 8.49
CA ALA A 170 43.28 12.17 9.78
C ALA A 170 42.39 10.91 9.86
N PRO A 171 42.90 9.80 10.42
CA PRO A 171 42.13 8.58 10.52
C PRO A 171 40.82 8.87 11.28
N PRO A 172 39.68 8.33 10.83
CA PRO A 172 38.44 8.48 11.58
C PRO A 172 38.65 7.91 12.98
N PRO A 173 38.13 8.55 14.04
CA PRO A 173 38.23 8.01 15.38
C PRO A 173 37.64 6.60 15.40
N PRO A 174 38.22 5.67 16.17
CA PRO A 174 37.72 4.30 16.23
C PRO A 174 36.23 4.33 16.58
N ARG A 175 35.42 3.62 15.79
CA ARG A 175 34.00 3.44 16.07
C ARG A 175 33.89 2.82 17.47
N ARG A 176 33.34 3.57 18.42
CA ARG A 176 32.89 3.02 19.70
C ARG A 176 31.92 1.88 19.38
N ALA A 177 32.20 0.70 19.92
CA ALA A 177 31.26 -0.41 19.89
C ALA A 177 29.92 0.05 20.50
N PRO A 178 28.77 -0.37 19.97
CA PRO A 178 27.48 -0.05 20.56
C PRO A 178 27.22 -0.95 21.78
N HIS A 179 28.03 -0.82 22.83
CA HIS A 179 27.76 -1.33 24.17
C HIS A 179 28.69 -0.65 25.17
N ASP A 180 28.31 0.55 25.60
CA ASP A 180 28.73 1.16 26.87
C ASP A 180 27.71 2.28 27.15
N TRP A 181 26.59 1.90 27.77
CA TRP A 181 25.76 2.87 28.46
C TRP A 181 26.50 3.24 29.75
N PRO A 182 26.67 4.53 30.09
CA PRO A 182 27.12 4.87 31.43
C PRO A 182 26.07 4.33 32.41
N GLU A 183 26.48 3.49 33.35
CA GLU A 183 25.73 3.23 34.58
C GLU A 183 25.60 4.57 35.32
N HIS A 184 24.58 5.35 34.96
CA HIS A 184 24.05 6.34 35.85
C HIS A 184 23.26 5.59 36.91
N GLY A 185 23.76 5.62 38.16
CA GLY A 185 22.98 5.26 39.33
C GLY A 185 21.62 5.99 39.33
N PRO A 186 20.64 5.49 40.08
CA PRO A 186 19.28 6.01 40.03
C PRO A 186 19.26 7.52 40.33
N PRO A 187 18.57 8.35 39.54
CA PRO A 187 18.47 9.77 39.83
C PRO A 187 17.65 9.97 41.11
N GLU A 188 18.17 10.79 42.03
CA GLU A 188 17.41 11.28 43.17
C GLU A 188 16.14 11.99 42.69
N ILE A 189 15.05 11.75 43.43
CA ILE A 189 13.75 12.39 43.23
C ILE A 189 13.90 13.89 43.55
N GLY A 190 14.01 14.71 42.51
CA GLY A 190 13.82 16.16 42.62
C GLY A 190 12.37 16.52 42.95
N PRO A 191 12.10 17.71 43.53
CA PRO A 191 10.76 18.08 43.96
C PRO A 191 9.80 18.25 42.76
N PRO A 192 8.49 18.07 42.99
CA PRO A 192 7.49 18.13 41.91
C PRO A 192 7.39 19.53 41.29
N TRP A 193 7.21 19.54 39.97
CA TRP A 193 6.91 20.74 39.19
C TRP A 193 5.59 21.38 39.66
N PRO A 194 5.46 22.72 39.71
CA PRO A 194 4.21 23.36 40.07
C PRO A 194 3.13 23.11 39.01
N GLU A 195 1.95 22.65 39.46
CA GLU A 195 0.75 22.51 38.64
C GLU A 195 0.37 23.84 37.98
N ALA A 196 0.28 23.84 36.65
CA ALA A 196 -0.31 24.95 35.92
C ALA A 196 -1.82 24.96 36.14
N ALA A 197 -2.33 26.09 36.66
CA ALA A 197 -3.76 26.33 36.87
C ALA A 197 -4.58 26.17 35.57
N PRO A 198 -5.86 25.78 35.64
CA PRO A 198 -6.69 25.56 34.45
C PRO A 198 -6.94 26.89 33.75
N ARG A 199 -6.47 27.03 32.51
CA ARG A 199 -6.94 28.08 31.61
C ARG A 199 -8.35 27.74 31.15
N GLU A 200 -9.33 28.49 31.65
CA GLU A 200 -10.67 28.58 31.07
C GLU A 200 -10.56 29.03 29.61
N ASN A 201 -10.74 28.11 28.66
CA ASN A 201 -11.04 28.44 27.29
C ASN A 201 -12.58 28.47 27.15
N GLY A 202 -13.12 29.68 27.13
CA GLY A 202 -14.54 29.93 26.90
C GLY A 202 -14.97 29.45 25.52
N HIS A 203 -15.73 28.35 25.50
CA HIS A 203 -16.64 28.00 24.42
C HIS A 203 -18.07 28.23 24.92
N PRO A 204 -18.96 28.89 24.16
CA PRO A 204 -20.35 29.00 24.58
C PRO A 204 -21.02 27.61 24.50
N PRO A 205 -21.92 27.27 25.45
CA PRO A 205 -22.61 25.99 25.43
C PRO A 205 -23.59 25.92 24.25
N PHE A 206 -23.60 24.76 23.59
CA PHE A 206 -24.58 24.40 22.58
C PHE A 206 -25.96 24.28 23.25
N HIS A 207 -26.90 25.17 22.93
CA HIS A 207 -28.30 24.98 23.27
C HIS A 207 -28.95 24.06 22.22
N PRO A 208 -29.58 22.94 22.61
CA PRO A 208 -30.44 22.21 21.69
C PRO A 208 -31.73 23.02 21.48
N SER A 209 -31.91 23.54 20.26
CA SER A 209 -33.17 24.14 19.84
C SER A 209 -34.27 23.08 19.84
N SER A 210 -35.25 23.25 20.73
CA SER A 210 -36.51 22.52 20.67
C SER A 210 -37.24 22.88 19.37
N SER A 211 -37.26 21.96 18.41
CA SER A 211 -38.17 22.06 17.28
C SER A 211 -39.55 21.60 17.74
N GLY A 212 -40.51 22.52 17.65
CA GLY A 212 -41.86 22.37 18.14
C GLY A 212 -42.62 21.20 17.50
N ASN A 213 -43.40 20.52 18.34
CA ASN A 213 -44.48 19.66 17.91
C ASN A 213 -45.53 20.49 17.16
N GLY A 214 -45.61 20.30 15.85
CA GLY A 214 -46.80 20.64 15.08
C GLY A 214 -47.91 19.63 15.39
N LEU A 215 -48.89 20.04 16.20
CA LEU A 215 -50.18 19.38 16.30
C LEU A 215 -51.04 19.84 15.11
N GLY A 216 -51.06 19.02 14.07
CA GLY A 216 -52.02 19.09 12.96
C GLY A 216 -53.00 17.92 13.06
N GLY A 217 -54.29 18.25 13.02
CA GLY A 217 -55.39 17.38 13.42
C GLY A 217 -55.87 16.34 12.41
N THR A 218 -56.57 15.36 12.97
CA THR A 218 -57.64 14.55 12.36
C THR A 218 -58.73 14.53 13.44
N GLY A 219 -59.99 14.85 13.24
CA GLY A 219 -60.81 14.72 12.04
C GLY A 219 -61.88 13.66 12.30
N GLU A 220 -62.74 13.90 13.29
CA GLU A 220 -64.05 13.26 13.49
C GLU A 220 -65.12 14.36 13.56
#